data_AF-A0A7L1N6A2-F1
#
_entry.id   AF-A0A7L1N6A2-F1
#
_cell.length_a   1.000
_cell.length_b   1.000
_cell.length_c   1.000
_cell.angle_alpha   90.00
_cell.angle_beta   90.00
_cell.angle_gamma   90.00
#
_symmetry.space_group_name_H-M   'P 1'
#
loop_
_entity.id
_entity.type
_entity.pdbx_description
1 polymer ?
#
loop_
_entity_poly.entity_id
_entity_poly.type
_entity_poly.pdbx_seq_one_letter_code
_entity_poly.pdbx_strand_id
1 'polypeptide(L)'
;WPSPPQMDSAPLFRSLHSLAEDNAAFFSRSGGASGRRFAAAFATLREQSGRLEPALGYFSRLCHRFDLDEATPGNGYRSLLQVARCCVAHALHKSRYVAAHRRSLFFRAGHNAAELEALGAALAQLRALLCIAQRLLAHSPPGCLFPPSEGEDGLSEMVLREFSTMRNACFYGRCLGFQFAPSIRPFLQTMAIGLVSFSENYQRHNLGLGVAAGSLVSSGPLALDPELRGDEFERLSQTLDIHFWKSFWNLTESQLLASVANMTATQVGVCQVLTVTPEPLEVPLAADPSVTITIPPPVAH
;
A
#
# COMPACT_ATOMS: atom_id res chain seq x y z
N TRP A 1 1.53 -2.93 -20.02
CA TRP A 1 1.70 -4.20 -19.27
C TRP A 1 0.53 -5.08 -19.66
N PRO A 2 0.71 -6.16 -20.44
CA PRO A 2 -0.40 -7.04 -20.77
C PRO A 2 -0.93 -7.65 -19.46
N SER A 3 -2.24 -7.62 -19.26
CA SER A 3 -2.88 -8.24 -18.10
C SER A 3 -2.44 -9.70 -18.05
N PRO A 4 -1.84 -10.20 -16.96
CA PRO A 4 -1.59 -11.62 -16.85
C PRO A 4 -2.95 -12.33 -17.00
N PRO A 5 -2.99 -13.49 -17.69
CA PRO A 5 -4.21 -14.30 -17.74
C PRO A 5 -4.72 -14.48 -16.32
N GLN A 6 -6.04 -14.44 -16.10
CA GLN A 6 -6.66 -14.62 -14.78
C GLN A 6 -6.07 -15.86 -14.11
N MET A 7 -5.03 -15.65 -13.29
CA MET A 7 -4.34 -16.76 -12.63
C MET A 7 -5.31 -17.30 -11.61
N ASP A 8 -5.64 -18.59 -11.73
CA ASP A 8 -6.31 -19.33 -10.68
C ASP A 8 -5.48 -19.18 -9.41
N SER A 9 -6.02 -18.48 -8.41
CA SER A 9 -5.35 -18.27 -7.13
C SER A 9 -5.51 -19.48 -6.20
N ALA A 10 -6.36 -20.46 -6.53
CA ALA A 10 -6.61 -21.60 -5.66
C ALA A 10 -5.34 -22.40 -5.30
N PRO A 11 -4.38 -22.69 -6.22
CA PRO A 11 -3.12 -23.34 -5.87
C PRO A 11 -2.28 -22.54 -4.86
N LEU A 12 -2.32 -21.21 -4.96
CA LEU A 12 -1.61 -20.31 -4.07
C LEU A 12 -2.18 -20.40 -2.64
N PHE A 13 -3.50 -20.31 -2.50
CA PHE A 13 -4.18 -20.44 -1.20
C PHE A 13 -3.99 -21.83 -0.60
N ARG A 14 -4.20 -22.91 -1.38
CA ARG A 14 -3.97 -24.28 -0.90
C ARG A 14 -2.55 -24.48 -0.37
N SER A 15 -1.54 -23.95 -1.08
CA SER A 15 -0.15 -24.05 -0.65
C SER A 15 0.10 -23.29 0.66
N LEU A 16 -0.46 -22.09 0.82
CA LEU A 16 -0.32 -21.32 2.05
C LEU A 16 -1.00 -22.02 3.23
N HIS A 17 -2.22 -22.52 3.04
CA HIS A 17 -2.96 -23.24 4.08
C HIS A 17 -2.19 -24.47 4.57
N SER A 18 -1.70 -25.30 3.65
CA SER A 18 -0.93 -26.51 4.00
C SER A 18 0.35 -26.18 4.77
N LEU A 19 1.11 -25.18 4.32
CA LEU A 19 2.36 -24.78 4.99
C LEU A 19 2.11 -24.07 6.33
N ALA A 20 1.05 -23.27 6.44
CA ALA A 20 0.68 -22.65 7.70
C ALA A 20 0.28 -23.71 8.74
N GLU A 21 -0.47 -24.73 8.34
CA GLU A 21 -0.85 -25.84 9.20
C GLU A 21 0.36 -26.68 9.65
N ASP A 22 1.25 -27.06 8.73
CA ASP A 22 2.48 -27.79 9.08
C ASP A 22 3.38 -27.00 10.04
N ASN A 23 3.58 -25.70 9.77
CA ASN A 23 4.37 -24.85 10.66
C ASN A 23 3.70 -24.64 12.03
N ALA A 24 2.39 -24.40 12.07
CA ALA A 24 1.66 -24.29 13.34
C ALA A 24 1.79 -25.56 14.18
N ALA A 25 1.66 -26.74 13.56
CA ALA A 25 1.83 -28.02 14.24
C ALA A 25 3.26 -28.22 14.76
N PHE A 26 4.28 -27.84 13.99
CA PHE A 26 5.67 -27.89 14.43
C PHE A 26 5.91 -27.04 15.68
N PHE A 27 5.53 -25.76 15.65
CA PHE A 27 5.81 -24.82 16.74
C PHE A 27 4.93 -25.05 17.98
N SER A 28 3.74 -25.63 17.83
CA SER A 28 2.89 -26.01 18.96
C SER A 28 3.52 -27.07 19.86
N ARG A 29 4.41 -27.92 19.30
CA ARG A 29 5.12 -28.97 20.07
C ARG A 29 6.24 -28.40 20.95
N SER A 30 6.78 -27.22 20.63
CA SER A 30 7.96 -26.67 21.29
C SER A 30 7.69 -26.03 22.66
N GLY A 31 6.42 -25.86 23.08
CA GLY A 31 6.01 -25.42 24.42
C GLY A 31 6.40 -24.00 24.87
N GLY A 32 7.44 -23.40 24.30
CA GLY A 32 7.99 -22.09 24.67
C GLY A 32 7.20 -20.90 24.11
N ALA A 33 7.47 -19.71 24.65
CA ALA A 33 6.83 -18.46 24.22
C ALA A 33 6.97 -18.20 22.72
N SER A 34 8.15 -18.43 22.15
CA SER A 34 8.38 -18.29 20.71
C SER A 34 7.54 -19.29 19.89
N GLY A 35 7.39 -20.53 20.37
CA GLY A 35 6.58 -21.55 19.68
C GLY A 35 5.10 -21.17 19.65
N ARG A 36 4.57 -20.70 20.79
CA ARG A 36 3.19 -20.16 20.86
C ARG A 36 2.97 -18.98 19.94
N ARG A 37 3.95 -18.06 19.87
CA ARG A 37 3.91 -16.89 18.98
C ARG A 37 3.82 -17.31 17.50
N PHE A 38 4.65 -18.25 17.06
CA PHE A 38 4.57 -18.78 15.70
C PHE A 38 3.26 -19.52 15.42
N ALA A 39 2.82 -20.38 16.35
CA ALA A 39 1.56 -21.12 16.19
C ALA A 39 0.38 -20.18 16.02
N ALA A 40 0.31 -19.10 16.82
CA ALA A 40 -0.69 -18.05 16.69
C ALA A 40 -0.58 -17.30 15.35
N ALA A 41 0.63 -16.90 14.93
CA ALA A 41 0.83 -16.20 13.66
C ALA A 41 0.39 -17.05 12.45
N PHE A 42 0.73 -18.34 12.41
CA PHE A 42 0.30 -19.24 11.35
C PHE A 42 -1.20 -19.55 11.38
N ALA A 43 -1.81 -19.65 12.57
CA ALA A 43 -3.26 -19.75 12.70
C ALA A 43 -3.96 -18.52 12.12
N THR A 44 -3.48 -17.31 12.44
CA THR A 44 -3.98 -16.05 11.87
C THR A 44 -3.82 -16.03 10.35
N LEU A 45 -2.66 -16.39 9.81
CA LEU A 45 -2.44 -16.43 8.35
C LEU A 45 -3.47 -17.34 7.67
N ARG A 46 -3.66 -18.56 8.18
CA ARG A 46 -4.63 -19.53 7.66
C ARG A 46 -6.08 -19.02 7.74
N GLU A 47 -6.46 -18.44 8.87
CA GLU A 47 -7.81 -17.91 9.06
C GLU A 47 -8.08 -16.75 8.10
N GLN A 48 -7.18 -15.77 8.04
CA GLN A 48 -7.37 -14.60 7.18
C GLN A 48 -7.31 -14.98 5.71
N SER A 49 -6.38 -15.85 5.27
CA SER A 49 -6.32 -16.29 3.88
C SER A 49 -7.56 -17.08 3.47
N GLY A 50 -8.08 -17.95 4.33
CA GLY A 50 -9.28 -18.73 4.05
C GLY A 50 -10.53 -17.86 3.91
N ARG A 51 -10.63 -16.76 4.67
CA ARG A 51 -11.73 -15.79 4.52
C ARG A 51 -11.53 -14.85 3.33
N LEU A 52 -10.30 -14.63 2.90
CA LEU A 52 -9.96 -13.76 1.78
C LEU A 52 -10.26 -14.42 0.43
N GLU A 53 -10.00 -15.73 0.31
CA GLU A 53 -10.11 -16.47 -0.95
C GLU A 53 -11.49 -16.37 -1.64
N PRO A 54 -12.63 -16.56 -0.95
CA PRO A 54 -13.95 -16.44 -1.59
C PRO A 54 -14.23 -15.02 -2.10
N ALA A 55 -13.80 -14.00 -1.35
CA ALA A 55 -13.97 -12.60 -1.74
C ALA A 55 -13.16 -12.28 -3.01
N LEU A 56 -11.90 -12.74 -3.10
CA LEU A 56 -11.10 -12.59 -4.31
C LEU A 56 -11.69 -13.33 -5.50
N GLY A 57 -12.21 -14.54 -5.28
CA GLY A 57 -12.91 -15.31 -6.32
C GLY A 57 -14.17 -14.61 -6.83
N TYR A 58 -14.90 -13.92 -5.95
CA TYR A 58 -16.07 -13.13 -6.34
C TYR A 58 -15.67 -11.91 -7.18
N PHE A 59 -14.70 -11.11 -6.72
CA PHE A 59 -14.24 -9.94 -7.46
C PHE A 59 -13.55 -10.27 -8.77
N SER A 60 -12.81 -11.38 -8.87
CA SER A 60 -12.15 -11.77 -10.12
C SER A 60 -13.13 -11.99 -11.26
N ARG A 61 -14.36 -12.42 -10.95
CA ARG A 61 -15.45 -12.60 -11.92
C ARG A 61 -16.16 -11.29 -12.29
N LEU A 62 -16.03 -10.24 -11.50
CA LEU A 62 -16.83 -9.01 -11.67
C LEU A 62 -16.01 -7.77 -12.01
N CYS A 63 -14.71 -7.75 -11.70
CA CYS A 63 -13.89 -6.54 -11.84
C CYS A 63 -13.79 -6.03 -13.29
N HIS A 64 -13.93 -6.91 -14.28
CA HIS A 64 -13.92 -6.51 -15.70
C HIS A 64 -15.08 -5.59 -16.10
N ARG A 65 -16.20 -5.63 -15.36
CA ARG A 65 -17.38 -4.78 -15.60
C ARG A 65 -17.15 -3.30 -15.26
N PHE A 66 -16.01 -2.99 -14.65
CA PHE A 66 -15.61 -1.65 -14.22
C PHE A 66 -14.31 -1.21 -14.90
N ASP A 67 -13.87 -1.92 -15.93
CA ASP A 67 -12.80 -1.43 -16.80
C ASP A 67 -13.31 -0.28 -17.67
N LEU A 68 -12.40 0.59 -18.10
CA LEU A 68 -12.74 1.68 -19.02
C LEU A 68 -13.32 1.14 -20.33
N ASP A 69 -12.69 0.10 -20.87
CA ASP A 69 -13.10 -0.65 -22.04
C ASP A 69 -12.38 -2.02 -22.08
N GLU A 70 -12.77 -2.91 -23.00
CA GLU A 70 -12.18 -4.26 -23.11
C GLU A 70 -10.68 -4.27 -23.44
N ALA A 71 -10.18 -3.24 -24.14
CA ALA A 71 -8.77 -3.09 -24.48
C ALA A 71 -7.94 -2.40 -23.38
N THR A 72 -8.60 -1.69 -22.46
CA THR A 72 -7.97 -0.92 -21.38
C THR A 72 -8.36 -1.46 -19.98
N PRO A 73 -7.88 -2.67 -19.60
CA PRO A 73 -8.19 -3.23 -18.29
C PRO A 73 -7.48 -2.44 -17.18
N GLY A 74 -8.26 -1.86 -16.26
CA GLY A 74 -7.72 -1.04 -15.20
C GLY A 74 -8.82 -0.42 -14.34
N ASN A 75 -8.86 -0.80 -13.05
CA ASN A 75 -9.74 -0.19 -12.06
C ASN A 75 -9.28 -0.53 -10.62
N GLY A 76 -9.92 0.10 -9.63
CA GLY A 76 -9.60 -0.08 -8.21
C GLY A 76 -9.78 -1.52 -7.71
N TYR A 77 -10.78 -2.27 -8.22
CA TYR A 77 -10.98 -3.68 -7.85
C TYR A 77 -9.84 -4.56 -8.35
N ARG A 78 -9.35 -4.34 -9.58
CA ARG A 78 -8.17 -5.05 -10.13
C ARG A 78 -6.92 -4.78 -9.29
N SER A 79 -6.69 -3.53 -8.90
CA SER A 79 -5.59 -3.16 -8.00
C SER A 79 -5.71 -3.87 -6.65
N LEU A 80 -6.90 -3.87 -6.04
CA LEU A 80 -7.15 -4.52 -4.75
C LEU A 80 -6.95 -6.05 -4.83
N LEU A 81 -7.42 -6.69 -5.90
CA LEU A 81 -7.18 -8.10 -6.18
C LEU A 81 -5.68 -8.41 -6.29
N GLN A 82 -4.94 -7.57 -7.01
CA GLN A 82 -3.51 -7.75 -7.21
C GLN A 82 -2.73 -7.60 -5.90
N VAL A 83 -3.03 -6.56 -5.11
CA VAL A 83 -2.41 -6.34 -3.81
C VAL A 83 -2.69 -7.50 -2.87
N ALA A 84 -3.93 -8.00 -2.81
CA ALA A 84 -4.28 -9.15 -1.99
C ALA A 84 -3.50 -10.42 -2.40
N ARG A 85 -3.39 -10.70 -3.71
CA ARG A 85 -2.60 -11.82 -4.24
C ARG A 85 -1.11 -11.68 -3.90
N CYS A 86 -0.54 -10.49 -4.05
CA CYS A 86 0.85 -10.22 -3.66
C CYS A 86 1.07 -10.50 -2.17
N CYS A 87 0.12 -10.14 -1.30
CA CYS A 87 0.22 -10.38 0.14
C CYS A 87 0.22 -11.88 0.47
N VAL A 88 -0.69 -12.65 -0.14
CA VAL A 88 -0.76 -14.11 0.02
C VAL A 88 0.50 -14.79 -0.53
N ALA A 89 1.02 -14.34 -1.67
CA ALA A 89 2.28 -14.83 -2.21
C ALA A 89 3.47 -14.55 -1.28
N HIS A 90 3.50 -13.37 -0.66
CA HIS A 90 4.51 -13.02 0.32
C HIS A 90 4.40 -13.90 1.58
N ALA A 91 3.19 -14.10 2.11
CA ALA A 91 2.93 -15.02 3.21
C ALA A 91 3.35 -16.46 2.90
N LEU A 92 3.10 -16.93 1.67
CA LEU A 92 3.54 -18.26 1.23
C LEU A 92 5.07 -18.35 1.17
N HIS A 93 5.73 -17.36 0.56
CA HIS A 93 7.19 -17.31 0.52
C HIS A 93 7.79 -17.35 1.93
N LYS A 94 7.24 -16.55 2.86
CA LYS A 94 7.70 -16.53 4.24
C LYS A 94 7.45 -17.85 4.97
N SER A 95 6.29 -18.47 4.73
CA SER A 95 5.94 -19.78 5.30
C SER A 95 6.89 -20.88 4.82
N ARG A 96 7.30 -20.86 3.54
CA ARG A 96 8.32 -21.77 2.99
C ARG A 96 9.69 -21.54 3.63
N TYR A 97 10.10 -20.28 3.76
CA TYR A 97 11.36 -19.93 4.42
C TYR A 97 11.39 -20.48 5.85
N VAL A 98 10.33 -20.27 6.63
CA VAL A 98 10.25 -20.78 8.00
C VAL A 98 10.25 -22.31 8.01
N ALA A 99 9.49 -22.97 7.14
CA ALA A 99 9.49 -24.44 7.07
C ALA A 99 10.88 -25.03 6.81
N ALA A 100 11.67 -24.39 5.95
CA ALA A 100 13.03 -24.80 5.62
C ALA A 100 14.06 -24.53 6.74
N HIS A 101 13.87 -23.45 7.52
CA HIS A 101 14.90 -22.96 8.47
C HIS A 101 14.54 -23.13 9.95
N ARG A 102 13.31 -23.52 10.29
CA ARG A 102 12.80 -23.63 11.68
C ARG A 102 13.58 -24.56 12.62
N ARG A 103 14.49 -25.39 12.09
CA ARG A 103 15.40 -26.26 12.87
C ARG A 103 16.84 -25.75 12.93
N SER A 104 17.15 -24.66 12.23
CA SER A 104 18.51 -24.09 12.19
C SER A 104 18.82 -23.34 13.47
N LEU A 105 20.06 -23.47 13.95
CA LEU A 105 20.57 -22.71 15.10
C LEU A 105 20.65 -21.20 14.82
N PHE A 106 20.79 -20.82 13.55
CA PHE A 106 20.83 -19.41 13.12
C PHE A 106 19.43 -18.84 12.80
N PHE A 107 18.37 -19.59 13.09
CA PHE A 107 17.01 -19.14 12.84
C PHE A 107 16.64 -17.99 13.78
N ARG A 108 16.54 -16.78 13.22
CA ARG A 108 16.14 -15.56 13.95
C ARG A 108 14.65 -15.61 14.31
N ALA A 109 14.29 -16.37 15.33
CA ALA A 109 12.91 -16.67 15.70
C ALA A 109 12.06 -15.41 15.91
N GLY A 110 12.53 -14.45 16.70
CA GLY A 110 11.79 -13.21 16.97
C GLY A 110 11.49 -12.38 15.72
N HIS A 111 12.48 -12.24 14.82
CA HIS A 111 12.32 -11.51 13.56
C HIS A 111 11.32 -12.19 12.63
N ASN A 112 11.42 -13.51 12.46
CA ASN A 112 10.53 -14.27 11.59
C ASN A 112 9.09 -14.30 12.13
N ALA A 113 8.91 -14.37 13.45
CA ALA A 113 7.60 -14.29 14.07
C ALA A 113 6.96 -12.92 13.82
N ALA A 114 7.71 -11.83 14.03
CA ALA A 114 7.22 -10.46 13.78
C ALA A 114 6.78 -10.24 12.32
N GLU A 115 7.52 -10.78 11.36
CA GLU A 115 7.16 -10.67 9.95
C GLU A 115 5.89 -11.47 9.59
N LEU A 116 5.68 -12.65 10.18
CA LEU A 116 4.45 -13.42 10.00
C LEU A 116 3.24 -12.71 10.63
N GLU A 117 3.42 -12.10 11.81
CA GLU A 117 2.38 -11.31 12.47
C GLU A 117 2.00 -10.09 11.64
N ALA A 118 2.98 -9.37 11.09
CA ALA A 118 2.73 -8.24 10.19
C ALA A 118 1.97 -8.68 8.93
N LEU A 119 2.33 -9.82 8.33
CA LEU A 119 1.60 -10.39 7.19
C LEU A 119 0.17 -10.82 7.57
N GLY A 120 -0.03 -11.37 8.77
CA GLY A 120 -1.36 -11.69 9.30
C GLY A 120 -2.23 -10.43 9.48
N ALA A 121 -1.66 -9.36 10.02
CA ALA A 121 -2.34 -8.07 10.16
C ALA A 121 -2.66 -7.46 8.78
N ALA A 122 -1.73 -7.50 7.84
CA ALA A 122 -1.94 -7.02 6.47
C ALA A 122 -3.07 -7.79 5.76
N LEU A 123 -3.11 -9.12 5.87
CA LEU A 123 -4.21 -9.93 5.32
C LEU A 123 -5.56 -9.58 5.97
N ALA A 124 -5.59 -9.34 7.27
CA ALA A 124 -6.80 -8.93 7.97
C ALA A 124 -7.33 -7.58 7.48
N GLN A 125 -6.44 -6.60 7.28
CA GLN A 125 -6.82 -5.28 6.74
C GLN A 125 -7.20 -5.33 5.26
N LEU A 126 -6.53 -6.16 4.45
CA LEU A 126 -6.92 -6.39 3.06
C LEU A 126 -8.32 -7.02 2.96
N ARG A 127 -8.66 -7.92 3.89
CA ARG A 127 -10.01 -8.45 4.01
C ARG A 127 -11.02 -7.34 4.33
N ALA A 128 -10.71 -6.46 5.27
CA ALA A 128 -11.57 -5.32 5.58
C ALA A 128 -11.77 -4.39 4.37
N LEU A 129 -10.70 -4.08 3.61
CA LEU A 129 -10.79 -3.32 2.36
C LEU A 129 -11.69 -4.02 1.33
N LEU A 130 -11.61 -5.34 1.20
CA LEU A 130 -12.50 -6.09 0.31
C LEU A 130 -13.95 -6.07 0.78
N CYS A 131 -14.21 -6.10 2.10
CA CYS A 131 -15.56 -5.93 2.62
C CYS A 131 -16.13 -4.56 2.27
N ILE A 132 -15.34 -3.49 2.39
CA ILE A 132 -15.73 -2.13 1.97
C ILE A 132 -16.00 -2.12 0.46
N ALA A 133 -15.11 -2.71 -0.34
CA ALA A 133 -15.28 -2.84 -1.79
C ALA A 133 -16.55 -3.63 -2.16
N GLN A 134 -16.95 -4.64 -1.37
CA GLN A 134 -18.17 -5.42 -1.62
C GLN A 134 -19.41 -4.57 -1.36
N ARG A 135 -19.39 -3.76 -0.30
CA ARG A 135 -20.47 -2.80 -0.03
C ARG A 135 -20.56 -1.76 -1.14
N LEU A 136 -19.43 -1.20 -1.56
CA LEU A 136 -19.38 -0.28 -2.71
C LEU A 136 -20.00 -0.91 -3.96
N LEU A 137 -19.62 -2.14 -4.27
CA LEU A 137 -20.14 -2.87 -5.42
C LEU A 137 -21.65 -3.12 -5.32
N ALA A 138 -22.16 -3.43 -4.13
CA ALA A 138 -23.59 -3.70 -3.91
C ALA A 138 -24.47 -2.45 -4.10
N HIS A 139 -23.93 -1.26 -3.86
CA HIS A 139 -24.65 0.01 -3.98
C HIS A 139 -24.29 0.78 -5.28
N SER A 140 -23.37 0.26 -6.10
CA SER A 140 -22.99 0.89 -7.37
C SER A 140 -23.74 0.25 -8.53
N PRO A 141 -24.38 1.04 -9.41
CA PRO A 141 -24.97 0.50 -10.63
C PRO A 141 -23.91 -0.18 -11.51
N PRO A 142 -24.26 -1.25 -12.24
CA PRO A 142 -23.39 -1.87 -13.23
C PRO A 142 -22.81 -0.85 -14.23
N GLY A 143 -21.49 -0.91 -14.47
CA GLY A 143 -20.82 -0.09 -15.50
C GLY A 143 -20.58 1.37 -15.10
N CYS A 144 -21.01 1.80 -13.92
CA CYS A 144 -20.67 3.11 -13.38
C CYS A 144 -19.29 3.05 -12.70
N LEU A 145 -18.34 3.83 -13.22
CA LEU A 145 -17.02 4.01 -12.61
C LEU A 145 -17.09 4.84 -11.31
N PHE A 146 -18.06 5.76 -11.24
CA PHE A 146 -18.32 6.61 -10.09
C PHE A 146 -19.76 6.41 -9.62
N PRO A 147 -20.01 6.38 -8.30
CA PRO A 147 -21.38 6.39 -7.80
C PRO A 147 -22.08 7.66 -8.30
N PRO A 148 -23.36 7.57 -8.72
CA PRO A 148 -24.10 8.74 -9.20
C PRO A 148 -24.15 9.83 -8.12
N SER A 149 -23.93 11.08 -8.54
CA SER A 149 -23.89 12.26 -7.66
C SER A 149 -25.27 12.68 -7.15
N GLU A 150 -26.33 12.22 -7.81
CA GLU A 150 -27.71 12.50 -7.41
C GLU A 150 -28.19 11.43 -6.41
N GLY A 151 -28.39 11.86 -5.16
CA GLY A 151 -28.73 10.96 -4.06
C GLY A 151 -27.48 10.39 -3.39
N GLU A 152 -26.69 11.24 -2.73
CA GLU A 152 -25.64 10.78 -1.82
C GLU A 152 -26.26 9.91 -0.73
N ASP A 153 -26.35 8.59 -0.98
CA ASP A 153 -26.83 7.57 -0.03
C ASP A 153 -25.84 7.36 1.13
N GLY A 154 -25.09 8.40 1.51
CA GLY A 154 -24.02 8.34 2.49
C GLY A 154 -22.91 7.36 2.10
N LEU A 155 -22.82 6.91 0.84
CA LEU A 155 -21.88 5.87 0.42
C LEU A 155 -20.43 6.33 0.60
N SER A 156 -20.12 7.55 0.16
CA SER A 156 -18.81 8.18 0.36
C SER A 156 -18.50 8.34 1.85
N GLU A 157 -19.47 8.78 2.66
CA GLU A 157 -19.33 8.91 4.11
C GLU A 157 -19.10 7.56 4.79
N MET A 158 -19.81 6.51 4.36
CA MET A 158 -19.64 5.14 4.83
C MET A 158 -18.23 4.64 4.53
N VAL A 159 -17.72 4.83 3.31
CA VAL A 159 -16.35 4.46 2.96
C VAL A 159 -15.34 5.22 3.81
N LEU A 160 -15.49 6.54 3.94
CA LEU A 160 -14.59 7.37 4.74
C LEU A 160 -14.60 6.96 6.22
N ARG A 161 -15.78 6.69 6.79
CA ARG A 161 -15.95 6.25 8.17
C ARG A 161 -15.36 4.87 8.42
N GLU A 162 -15.60 3.91 7.51
CA GLU A 162 -15.03 2.57 7.67
C GLU A 162 -13.51 2.62 7.49
N PHE A 163 -13.02 3.34 6.48
CA PHE A 163 -11.59 3.50 6.21
C PHE A 163 -10.85 4.20 7.36
N SER A 164 -11.45 5.20 8.01
CA SER A 164 -10.82 5.92 9.13
C SER A 164 -10.62 5.04 10.37
N THR A 165 -11.41 3.96 10.51
CA THR A 165 -11.25 2.98 11.61
C THR A 165 -10.25 1.87 11.30
N MET A 166 -9.73 1.81 10.07
CA MET A 166 -8.79 0.77 9.65
C MET A 166 -7.41 0.99 10.25
N ARG A 167 -6.74 -0.12 10.55
CA ARG A 167 -5.36 -0.11 11.07
C ARG A 167 -4.36 -0.32 9.95
N ASN A 168 -4.09 0.74 9.19
CA ASN A 168 -3.20 0.77 8.06
C ASN A 168 -1.70 0.71 8.43
N ALA A 169 -1.33 0.85 9.71
CA ALA A 169 0.06 0.76 10.19
C ALA A 169 0.79 -0.50 9.68
N CYS A 170 0.05 -1.62 9.58
CA CYS A 170 0.58 -2.89 9.07
C CYS A 170 1.16 -2.80 7.65
N PHE A 171 0.70 -1.85 6.82
CA PHE A 171 1.20 -1.63 5.46
C PHE A 171 2.43 -0.72 5.40
N TYR A 172 2.67 0.10 6.44
CA TYR A 172 3.74 1.10 6.45
C TYR A 172 4.96 0.69 7.30
N GLY A 173 4.83 -0.42 8.06
CA GLY A 173 5.92 -1.05 8.79
C GLY A 173 6.70 -2.08 7.98
N ARG A 174 6.72 -3.34 8.44
CA ARG A 174 7.45 -4.44 7.76
C ARG A 174 6.92 -4.78 6.37
N CYS A 175 5.62 -4.56 6.11
CA CYS A 175 5.03 -4.86 4.83
C CYS A 175 5.16 -3.71 3.81
N LEU A 176 5.89 -2.65 4.10
CA LEU A 176 6.00 -1.50 3.19
C LEU A 176 6.42 -1.91 1.76
N GLY A 177 5.55 -1.59 0.81
CA GLY A 177 5.76 -1.84 -0.61
C GLY A 177 5.84 -3.32 -1.00
N PHE A 178 5.22 -4.23 -0.23
CA PHE A 178 5.25 -5.66 -0.53
C PHE A 178 4.72 -6.00 -1.93
N GLN A 179 3.78 -5.20 -2.45
CA GLN A 179 3.15 -5.37 -3.76
C GLN A 179 4.03 -4.93 -4.94
N PHE A 180 5.09 -4.16 -4.68
CA PHE A 180 5.98 -3.64 -5.71
C PHE A 180 7.21 -4.51 -5.89
N ALA A 181 7.91 -4.28 -7.01
CA ALA A 181 9.22 -4.86 -7.26
C ALA A 181 10.18 -4.50 -6.10
N PRO A 182 11.05 -5.44 -5.67
CA PRO A 182 11.97 -5.21 -4.55
C PRO A 182 12.85 -3.95 -4.71
N SER A 183 13.16 -3.55 -5.95
CA SER A 183 13.97 -2.35 -6.26
C SER A 183 13.33 -1.03 -5.82
N ILE A 184 12.00 -0.96 -5.71
CA ILE A 184 11.29 0.25 -5.31
C ILE A 184 11.22 0.38 -3.77
N ARG A 185 11.37 -0.72 -3.04
CA ARG A 185 11.19 -0.73 -1.58
C ARG A 185 12.16 0.19 -0.83
N PRO A 186 13.47 0.26 -1.16
CA PRO A 186 14.38 1.21 -0.52
C PRO A 186 13.91 2.65 -0.64
N PHE A 187 13.43 3.05 -1.83
CA PHE A 187 12.89 4.38 -2.05
C PHE A 187 11.63 4.64 -1.22
N LEU A 188 10.68 3.70 -1.19
CA LEU A 188 9.48 3.84 -0.34
C LEU A 188 9.83 3.92 1.15
N GLN A 189 10.82 3.14 1.60
CA GLN A 189 11.32 3.20 2.98
C GLN A 189 11.92 4.56 3.29
N THR A 190 12.73 5.12 2.39
CA THR A 190 13.26 6.48 2.51
C THR A 190 12.13 7.50 2.65
N MET A 191 11.10 7.42 1.80
CA MET A 191 9.96 8.34 1.88
C MET A 191 9.21 8.22 3.20
N ALA A 192 8.94 7.00 3.66
CA ALA A 192 8.26 6.76 4.93
C ALA A 192 9.06 7.30 6.12
N ILE A 193 10.38 7.08 6.14
CA ILE A 193 11.27 7.61 7.18
C ILE A 193 11.31 9.14 7.12
N GLY A 194 11.48 9.71 5.93
CA GLY A 194 11.53 11.16 5.74
C GLY A 194 10.25 11.85 6.17
N LEU A 195 9.09 11.28 5.83
CA LEU A 195 7.79 11.80 6.22
C LEU A 195 7.63 11.84 7.75
N VAL A 196 7.92 10.70 8.39
CA VAL A 196 7.79 10.53 9.84
C VAL A 196 8.80 11.40 10.60
N SER A 197 9.99 11.62 10.04
CA SER A 197 11.01 12.48 10.65
C SER A 197 10.69 13.97 10.47
N PHE A 198 10.08 14.34 9.34
CA PHE A 198 9.62 15.69 9.09
C PHE A 198 8.47 16.09 10.02
N SER A 199 7.53 15.17 10.29
CA SER A 199 6.39 15.47 11.18
C SER A 199 6.77 15.79 12.61
N GLU A 200 7.83 15.17 13.16
CA GLU A 200 8.30 15.49 14.52
C GLU A 200 8.67 16.98 14.67
N ASN A 201 9.13 17.60 13.58
CA ASN A 201 9.59 18.99 13.58
C ASN A 201 8.48 19.95 13.19
N TYR A 202 7.56 19.51 12.32
CA TYR A 202 6.33 20.26 12.01
C TYR A 202 5.48 20.52 13.27
N GLN A 203 5.25 19.50 14.09
CA GLN A 203 4.45 19.64 15.32
C GLN A 203 5.09 20.59 16.35
N ARG A 204 6.41 20.73 16.34
CA ARG A 204 7.16 21.63 17.24
C ARG A 204 7.17 23.09 16.78
N HIS A 205 6.45 23.45 15.70
CA HIS A 205 6.37 24.80 15.12
C HIS A 205 7.74 25.41 14.74
N ASN A 206 8.80 24.58 14.64
CA ASN A 206 10.15 25.02 14.30
C ASN A 206 10.40 24.82 12.80
N LEU A 207 9.80 25.68 11.98
CA LEU A 207 9.88 25.65 10.50
C LEU A 207 11.18 26.23 9.93
N GLY A 208 12.25 26.36 10.74
CA GLY A 208 13.54 26.81 10.23
C GLY A 208 14.13 25.81 9.24
N LEU A 209 14.44 26.24 8.01
CA LEU A 209 15.09 25.43 6.96
C LEU A 209 16.35 24.68 7.44
N GLY A 210 17.07 25.23 8.43
CA GLY A 210 18.24 24.59 9.05
C GLY A 210 17.93 23.44 10.02
N VAL A 211 16.70 23.35 10.55
CA VAL A 211 16.25 22.27 11.44
C VAL A 211 15.78 21.05 10.63
N ALA A 212 15.17 21.27 9.45
CA ALA A 212 14.72 20.21 8.54
C ALA A 212 15.88 19.33 8.01
N ALA A 213 17.08 19.90 7.84
CA ALA A 213 18.27 19.16 7.45
C ALA A 213 18.83 18.27 8.59
N GLY A 214 18.61 18.64 9.85
CA GLY A 214 18.99 17.84 11.02
C GLY A 214 18.01 16.70 11.34
N SER A 215 16.75 16.83 10.93
CA SER A 215 15.67 15.86 11.17
C SER A 215 15.89 14.50 10.51
N LEU A 216 16.54 14.47 9.34
CA LEU A 216 16.90 13.21 8.67
C LEU A 216 17.99 12.44 9.43
N VAL A 217 18.70 13.09 10.35
CA VAL A 217 19.78 12.50 11.17
C VAL A 217 19.27 12.10 12.56
N SER A 218 18.20 12.72 13.08
CA SER A 218 17.60 12.37 14.37
C SER A 218 16.63 11.17 14.31
N SER A 219 16.42 10.59 13.14
CA SER A 219 15.44 9.52 12.86
C SER A 219 15.83 8.12 13.37
N GLY A 220 16.86 8.01 14.21
CA GLY A 220 17.48 6.73 14.60
C GLY A 220 16.50 5.64 15.02
N PRO A 221 15.56 5.90 15.95
CA PRO A 221 14.58 4.89 16.38
C PRO A 221 13.58 4.49 15.27
N LEU A 222 13.08 5.47 14.51
CA LEU A 222 12.03 5.30 13.49
C LEU A 222 12.56 4.69 12.18
N ALA A 223 13.85 4.86 11.90
CA ALA A 223 14.53 4.18 10.80
C ALA A 223 14.79 2.70 11.12
N LEU A 224 15.01 2.37 12.39
CA LEU A 224 15.42 1.03 12.84
C LEU A 224 14.24 0.13 13.24
N ASP A 225 13.17 0.69 13.83
CA ASP A 225 12.00 -0.08 14.23
C ASP A 225 10.85 0.09 13.21
N PRO A 226 10.57 -0.94 12.38
CA PRO A 226 9.52 -0.86 11.38
C PRO A 226 8.12 -0.73 12.00
N GLU A 227 7.88 -1.20 13.22
CA GLU A 227 6.52 -1.18 13.78
C GLU A 227 6.20 0.20 14.31
N LEU A 228 7.14 0.79 15.05
CA LEU A 228 7.07 2.18 15.48
C LEU A 228 6.94 3.13 14.28
N ARG A 229 7.64 2.87 13.18
CA ARG A 229 7.46 3.62 11.92
C ARG A 229 6.05 3.47 11.35
N GLY A 230 5.50 2.25 11.34
CA GLY A 230 4.17 1.98 10.81
C GLY A 230 3.08 2.67 11.62
N ASP A 231 3.16 2.58 12.95
CA ASP A 231 2.23 3.23 13.89
C ASP A 231 2.27 4.75 13.77
N GLU A 232 3.48 5.33 13.68
CA GLU A 232 3.62 6.76 13.49
C GLU A 232 3.09 7.19 12.12
N PHE A 233 3.39 6.46 11.03
CA PHE A 233 2.82 6.76 9.71
C PHE A 233 1.29 6.76 9.72
N GLU A 234 0.67 5.76 10.35
CA GLU A 234 -0.79 5.71 10.52
C GLU A 234 -1.31 6.93 11.27
N ARG A 235 -0.70 7.26 12.42
CA ARG A 235 -1.05 8.43 13.21
C ARG A 235 -0.99 9.71 12.37
N LEU A 236 0.07 9.88 11.59
CA LEU A 236 0.25 11.05 10.71
C LEU A 236 -0.83 11.12 9.63
N SER A 237 -1.16 9.99 9.01
CA SER A 237 -2.20 9.93 7.97
C SER A 237 -3.60 10.31 8.47
N GLN A 238 -3.86 10.15 9.77
CA GLN A 238 -5.14 10.47 10.40
C GLN A 238 -5.18 11.86 11.06
N THR A 239 -4.02 12.43 11.42
CA THR A 239 -3.96 13.62 12.29
C THR A 239 -3.44 14.88 11.61
N LEU A 240 -2.69 14.76 10.53
CA LEU A 240 -2.05 15.92 9.89
C LEU A 240 -2.91 16.54 8.79
N ASP A 241 -2.78 17.86 8.67
CA ASP A 241 -3.56 18.69 7.77
C ASP A 241 -2.96 18.75 6.36
N ILE A 242 -3.72 19.34 5.43
CA ILE A 242 -3.28 19.49 4.04
C ILE A 242 -2.03 20.38 3.92
N HIS A 243 -1.80 21.31 4.84
CA HIS A 243 -0.64 22.19 4.84
C HIS A 243 0.65 21.43 5.15
N PHE A 244 0.61 20.45 6.04
CA PHE A 244 1.73 19.55 6.28
C PHE A 244 2.14 18.84 5.00
N TRP A 245 1.18 18.20 4.31
CA TRP A 245 1.45 17.44 3.10
C TRP A 245 2.03 18.32 2.00
N LYS A 246 1.45 19.51 1.80
CA LYS A 246 2.02 20.51 0.88
C LYS A 246 3.45 20.86 1.25
N SER A 247 3.71 21.17 2.52
CA SER A 247 5.06 21.54 3.00
C SER A 247 6.07 20.41 2.80
N PHE A 248 5.71 19.18 3.12
CA PHE A 248 6.55 18.01 2.92
C PHE A 248 6.88 17.78 1.44
N TRP A 249 5.87 17.82 0.57
CA TRP A 249 6.09 17.62 -0.87
C TRP A 249 6.86 18.77 -1.50
N ASN A 250 6.70 20.01 -1.03
CA ASN A 250 7.51 21.13 -1.49
C ASN A 250 9.00 20.99 -1.11
N LEU A 251 9.36 20.17 -0.10
CA LEU A 251 10.78 19.82 0.13
C LEU A 251 11.40 19.02 -1.03
N THR A 252 10.58 18.36 -1.87
CA THR A 252 11.09 17.73 -3.10
C THR A 252 11.62 18.75 -4.09
N GLU A 253 11.04 19.94 -4.12
CA GLU A 253 11.49 21.05 -4.96
C GLU A 253 12.80 21.68 -4.43
N SER A 254 13.11 21.50 -3.13
CA SER A 254 14.28 22.09 -2.48
C SER A 254 15.59 21.27 -2.60
N GLN A 255 15.67 20.30 -3.53
CA GLN A 255 16.82 19.40 -3.77
C GLN A 255 17.13 18.35 -2.68
N LEU A 256 16.53 18.44 -1.48
CA LEU A 256 16.82 17.51 -0.38
C LEU A 256 16.32 16.09 -0.67
N LEU A 257 15.06 15.92 -1.09
CA LEU A 257 14.55 14.59 -1.45
C LEU A 257 15.16 14.06 -2.75
N ALA A 258 15.58 14.94 -3.68
CA ALA A 258 16.32 14.54 -4.87
C ALA A 258 17.70 13.95 -4.50
N SER A 259 18.40 14.52 -3.51
CA SER A 259 19.65 13.99 -2.98
C SER A 259 19.46 12.61 -2.34
N VAL A 260 18.42 12.44 -1.51
CA VAL A 260 18.16 11.14 -0.86
C VAL A 260 17.66 10.08 -1.84
N ALA A 261 16.82 10.45 -2.83
CA ALA A 261 16.41 9.56 -3.91
C ALA A 261 17.61 9.09 -4.75
N ASN A 262 18.58 9.98 -5.02
CA ASN A 262 19.82 9.64 -5.72
C ASN A 262 20.75 8.71 -4.92
N MET A 263 20.60 8.63 -3.59
CA MET A 263 21.37 7.72 -2.74
C MET A 263 20.77 6.31 -2.65
N THR A 264 19.44 6.18 -2.79
CA THR A 264 18.72 4.91 -2.56
C THR A 264 18.11 4.28 -3.81
N ALA A 265 17.92 5.06 -4.87
CA ALA A 265 17.45 4.57 -6.17
C ALA A 265 18.61 4.34 -7.14
N THR A 266 18.38 3.44 -8.10
CA THR A 266 19.29 3.28 -9.25
C THR A 266 19.28 4.56 -10.06
N GLN A 267 20.44 5.23 -10.17
CA GLN A 267 20.54 6.44 -10.99
C GLN A 267 20.32 6.08 -12.46
N VAL A 268 19.26 6.65 -13.02
CA VAL A 268 18.93 6.55 -14.44
C VAL A 268 19.32 7.85 -15.11
N GLY A 269 20.09 7.75 -16.19
CA GLY A 269 20.44 8.90 -17.01
C GLY A 269 19.20 9.52 -17.66
N VAL A 270 19.29 10.81 -17.99
CA VAL A 270 18.26 11.47 -18.78
C VAL A 270 18.23 10.81 -20.16
N CYS A 271 17.15 10.08 -20.46
CA CYS A 271 16.97 9.43 -21.76
C CYS A 271 16.57 10.47 -22.82
N GLN A 272 15.63 11.35 -22.48
CA GLN A 272 15.11 12.38 -23.37
C GLN A 272 14.58 13.54 -22.54
N VAL A 273 14.89 14.77 -22.97
CA VAL A 273 14.25 15.98 -22.43
C VAL A 273 13.03 16.27 -23.31
N LEU A 274 11.85 16.24 -22.71
CA LEU A 274 10.62 16.68 -23.36
C LEU A 274 10.40 18.15 -23.01
N THR A 275 10.39 19.01 -24.02
CA THR A 275 10.01 20.42 -23.87
C THR A 275 8.53 20.54 -24.12
N VAL A 276 7.77 20.91 -23.08
CA VAL A 276 6.37 21.31 -23.23
C VAL A 276 6.38 22.81 -23.52
N THR A 277 6.01 23.20 -24.75
CA THR A 277 5.90 24.62 -25.10
C THR A 277 4.74 25.23 -24.32
N PRO A 278 4.86 26.48 -23.83
CA PRO A 278 3.79 27.19 -23.15
C PRO A 278 2.80 27.73 -24.18
N GLU A 279 2.29 26.85 -25.03
CA GLU A 279 1.29 27.20 -26.03
C GLU A 279 -0.10 27.12 -25.41
N PRO A 280 -0.97 28.13 -25.65
CA PRO A 280 -2.37 28.06 -25.24
C PRO A 280 -3.06 26.85 -25.90
N LEU A 281 -3.88 26.14 -25.15
CA LEU A 281 -4.65 25.02 -25.66
C LEU A 281 -6.02 25.52 -26.13
N GLU A 282 -6.32 25.35 -27.42
CA GLU A 282 -7.65 25.59 -27.96
C GLU A 282 -8.50 24.33 -27.81
N VAL A 283 -9.57 24.39 -27.02
CA VAL A 283 -10.46 23.25 -26.75
C VAL A 283 -11.87 23.57 -27.24
N PRO A 284 -12.49 22.71 -28.06
CA PRO A 284 -13.88 22.91 -28.47
C PRO A 284 -14.84 22.76 -27.28
N LEU A 285 -15.92 23.53 -27.27
CA LEU A 285 -16.97 23.42 -26.27
C LEU A 285 -17.74 22.11 -26.44
N ALA A 286 -17.99 21.42 -25.32
CA ALA A 286 -18.76 20.17 -25.33
C ALA A 286 -20.21 20.38 -25.82
N ALA A 287 -20.79 21.57 -25.58
CA ALA A 287 -22.13 21.93 -26.03
C ALA A 287 -22.20 22.36 -27.51
N ASP A 288 -21.11 22.92 -28.04
CA ASP A 288 -21.01 23.36 -29.43
C ASP A 288 -19.56 23.20 -29.93
N PRO A 289 -19.26 22.14 -30.70
CA PRO A 289 -17.93 21.89 -31.23
C PRO A 289 -17.40 22.95 -32.21
N SER A 290 -18.27 23.85 -32.68
CA SER A 290 -17.87 24.95 -33.58
C SER A 290 -17.26 26.15 -32.86
N VAL A 291 -17.34 26.19 -31.53
CA VAL A 291 -16.79 27.26 -30.68
C VAL A 291 -15.63 26.72 -29.84
N THR A 292 -14.49 27.38 -29.86
CA THR A 292 -13.30 27.01 -29.07
C THR A 292 -13.10 27.94 -27.86
N ILE A 293 -12.52 27.40 -26.80
CA ILE A 293 -12.02 28.13 -25.64
C ILE A 293 -10.50 28.05 -25.58
N THR A 294 -9.85 29.16 -25.27
CA THR A 294 -8.40 29.22 -25.05
C THR A 294 -8.07 28.96 -23.59
N ILE A 295 -7.32 27.88 -23.32
CA ILE A 295 -6.74 27.61 -22.00
C ILE A 295 -5.30 28.14 -22.04
N PRO A 296 -4.98 29.23 -21.32
CA PRO A 296 -3.62 29.77 -21.31
C PRO A 296 -2.66 28.79 -20.63
N PRO A 297 -1.36 28.82 -20.99
CA PRO A 297 -0.35 28.03 -20.31
C PRO A 297 -0.32 28.38 -18.80
N PRO A 298 0.01 27.41 -17.92
CA PRO A 298 0.12 27.68 -16.49
C PRO A 298 1.14 28.79 -16.24
N VAL A 299 0.69 29.93 -15.70
CA VAL A 299 1.55 30.99 -15.19
C VAL A 299 1.74 30.75 -13.70
N ALA A 300 2.97 30.42 -13.30
CA ALA A 300 3.32 30.34 -11.89
C ALA A 300 3.28 31.75 -11.27
N HIS A 301 2.58 31.90 -10.15
CA HIS A 301 2.63 33.07 -9.27
C HIS A 301 3.45 32.74 -8.01
#